data_AF-A0A3D5U822-F1
#
_entry.id   AF-A0A3D5U822-F1
#
_cell.length_a   1.000
_cell.length_b   1.000
_cell.length_c   1.000
_cell.angle_alpha   90.00
_cell.angle_beta   90.00
_cell.angle_gamma   90.00
#
_symmetry.space_group_name_H-M   'P 1'
#
loop_
_entity.id
_entity.type
_entity.pdbx_description
1 polymer ?
#
loop_
_entity_poly.entity_id
_entity_poly.type
_entity_poly.pdbx_seq_one_letter_code
_entity_poly.pdbx_strand_id
1 'polypeptide(L)'
;MSMFCYQCQETARNTGCTVRGVCGKSESLANLMDLLIYSLRGLAHVDHKLIQNGKYYPEDAIFVMQGLFTTITNANWSEDVITALIDKAIAMRDKRKDELCALIGDKCAKCPDAVTFKISKDQYTDFATKVGVLKTENEDIRSLRETITIGLKGVGAYGDHAAMLGFQDDDVNKFMMEALSATIDDSLSADDLVAMVLKTGEHAVKVMAKLDEAHTSTYGN
;
A
#
# COMPACT_ATOMS: atom_id res chain seq x y z
N MET A 1 -20.79 5.80 7.90
CA MET A 1 -19.68 6.29 8.74
C MET A 1 -18.91 7.28 7.91
N SER A 2 -18.35 8.32 8.51
CA SER A 2 -17.74 9.41 7.75
C SER A 2 -16.27 9.08 7.40
N MET A 3 -15.59 8.36 8.30
CA MET A 3 -14.32 7.67 8.07
C MET A 3 -14.31 6.28 8.74
N PHE A 4 -13.28 5.46 8.50
CA PHE A 4 -12.96 4.30 9.34
C PHE A 4 -11.44 4.06 9.39
N CYS A 5 -10.84 4.17 10.58
CA CYS A 5 -9.40 3.93 10.76
C CYS A 5 -9.14 3.27 12.12
N TYR A 6 -8.36 2.17 12.11
CA TYR A 6 -8.06 1.38 13.31
C TYR A 6 -6.60 0.94 13.43
N GLN A 7 -5.68 1.58 12.69
CA GLN A 7 -4.30 1.11 12.56
C GLN A 7 -3.41 1.34 13.80
N CYS A 8 -3.85 2.13 14.79
CA CYS A 8 -3.03 2.48 15.96
C CYS A 8 -3.66 2.00 17.25
N GLN A 9 -2.80 1.83 18.27
CA GLN A 9 -3.19 1.35 19.59
C GLN A 9 -4.25 2.24 20.27
N GLU A 10 -4.22 3.55 20.00
CA GLU A 10 -5.16 4.53 20.58
C GLU A 10 -6.50 4.61 19.84
N THR A 11 -6.80 3.71 18.91
CA THR A 11 -8.04 3.76 18.13
C THR A 11 -9.28 3.78 19.04
N ALA A 12 -10.29 4.56 18.65
CA ALA A 12 -11.46 4.81 19.48
C ALA A 12 -12.14 3.49 19.89
N ARG A 13 -12.33 3.32 21.21
CA ARG A 13 -12.95 2.14 21.84
C ARG A 13 -12.26 0.81 21.51
N ASN A 14 -11.02 0.84 21.03
CA ASN A 14 -10.32 -0.32 20.49
C ASN A 14 -11.09 -1.03 19.36
N THR A 15 -11.89 -0.28 18.58
CA THR A 15 -12.67 -0.81 17.44
C THR A 15 -12.40 -0.04 16.15
N GLY A 16 -12.38 1.30 16.20
CA GLY A 16 -12.20 2.12 15.02
C GLY A 16 -12.64 3.57 15.22
N CYS A 17 -11.84 4.50 14.68
CA CYS A 17 -12.20 5.91 14.62
C CYS A 17 -13.16 6.14 13.44
N THR A 18 -14.38 6.64 13.71
CA THR A 18 -15.47 6.73 12.70
C THR A 18 -15.96 8.13 12.36
N VAL A 19 -15.45 9.15 13.06
CA VAL A 19 -15.80 10.58 12.87
C VAL A 19 -14.53 11.43 12.77
N ARG A 20 -13.64 11.28 13.75
CA ARG A 20 -12.30 11.88 13.77
C ARG A 20 -11.34 10.91 14.45
N GLY A 21 -10.10 10.85 13.99
CA GLY A 21 -9.05 10.08 14.64
C GLY A 21 -8.77 10.61 16.05
N VAL A 22 -8.49 9.72 17.00
CA VAL A 22 -7.99 10.11 18.34
C VAL A 22 -6.68 10.91 18.23
N CYS A 23 -5.83 10.56 17.25
CA CYS A 23 -4.63 11.32 16.89
C CYS A 23 -4.91 12.71 16.31
N GLY A 24 -6.17 13.05 16.00
CA GLY A 24 -6.58 14.33 15.41
C GLY A 24 -6.91 14.27 13.91
N LYS A 25 -6.70 13.13 13.23
CA LYS A 25 -6.90 12.97 11.78
C LYS A 25 -8.33 13.27 11.38
N SER A 26 -8.50 14.23 10.47
CA SER A 26 -9.81 14.58 9.90
C SER A 26 -10.35 13.42 9.06
N GLU A 27 -11.67 13.43 8.88
CA GLU A 27 -12.36 12.53 7.96
C GLU A 27 -11.81 12.62 6.53
N SER A 28 -11.69 13.84 6.00
CA SER A 28 -11.20 14.12 4.65
C SER A 28 -9.80 13.52 4.43
N LEU A 29 -8.88 13.78 5.35
CA LEU A 29 -7.53 13.24 5.29
C LEU A 29 -7.51 11.71 5.42
N ALA A 30 -8.34 11.13 6.31
CA ALA A 30 -8.43 9.68 6.44
C ALA A 30 -8.91 9.02 5.14
N ASN A 31 -9.95 9.56 4.52
CA ASN A 31 -10.50 9.06 3.28
C ASN A 31 -9.50 9.23 2.12
N LEU A 32 -8.77 10.36 2.05
CA LEU A 32 -7.71 10.53 1.05
C LEU A 32 -6.57 9.52 1.24
N MET A 33 -6.18 9.19 2.48
CA MET A 33 -5.20 8.13 2.73
C MET A 33 -5.70 6.76 2.27
N ASP A 34 -7.00 6.47 2.43
CA ASP A 34 -7.61 5.24 1.91
C ASP A 34 -7.56 5.19 0.37
N LEU A 35 -7.86 6.30 -0.30
CA LEU A 35 -7.75 6.40 -1.76
C LEU A 35 -6.30 6.27 -2.24
N LEU A 36 -5.33 6.82 -1.51
CA LEU A 36 -3.91 6.62 -1.80
C LEU A 36 -3.55 5.14 -1.72
N ILE A 37 -3.88 4.47 -0.61
CA ILE A 37 -3.60 3.03 -0.43
C ILE A 37 -4.29 2.20 -1.53
N TYR A 38 -5.54 2.53 -1.88
CA TYR A 38 -6.26 1.86 -2.96
C TYR A 38 -5.58 2.02 -4.32
N SER A 39 -5.05 3.22 -4.61
CA SER A 39 -4.30 3.50 -5.84
C SER A 39 -2.96 2.74 -5.87
N LEU A 40 -2.26 2.66 -4.73
CA LEU A 40 -1.03 1.90 -4.57
C LEU A 40 -1.27 0.39 -4.72
N ARG A 41 -2.39 -0.15 -4.20
CA ARG A 41 -2.81 -1.55 -4.43
C ARG A 41 -2.96 -1.85 -5.93
N GLY A 42 -3.55 -0.91 -6.68
CA GLY A 42 -3.64 -1.01 -8.14
C GLY A 42 -2.27 -1.05 -8.82
N LEU A 43 -1.37 -0.13 -8.47
CA LEU A 43 0.00 -0.13 -9.00
C LEU A 43 0.74 -1.43 -8.67
N ALA A 44 0.73 -1.83 -7.40
CA ALA A 44 1.38 -3.05 -6.93
C ALA A 44 0.87 -4.31 -7.63
N HIS A 45 -0.44 -4.40 -7.91
CA HIS A 45 -1.00 -5.52 -8.66
C HIS A 45 -0.42 -5.62 -10.07
N VAL A 46 -0.41 -4.51 -10.79
CA VAL A 46 0.12 -4.48 -12.16
C VAL A 46 1.61 -4.82 -12.16
N ASP A 47 2.38 -4.22 -11.26
CA ASP A 47 3.82 -4.47 -11.15
C ASP A 47 4.13 -5.90 -10.75
N HIS A 48 3.37 -6.49 -9.83
CA HIS A 48 3.49 -7.90 -9.49
C HIS A 48 3.27 -8.81 -10.71
N LYS A 49 2.27 -8.50 -11.55
CA LYS A 49 2.05 -9.22 -12.81
C LYS A 49 3.16 -8.99 -13.84
N LEU A 50 3.70 -7.77 -13.91
CA LEU A 50 4.86 -7.46 -14.78
C LEU A 50 6.11 -8.25 -14.36
N ILE A 51 6.36 -8.36 -13.05
CA ILE A 51 7.47 -9.16 -12.48
C ILE A 51 7.33 -10.63 -12.90
N GLN A 52 6.12 -11.19 -12.83
CA GLN A 52 5.82 -12.55 -13.30
C GLN A 52 6.04 -12.75 -14.82
N ASN A 53 6.09 -11.66 -15.59
CA ASN A 53 6.37 -11.64 -17.03
C ASN A 53 7.77 -11.08 -17.35
N GLY A 54 8.69 -11.10 -16.37
CA GLY A 54 10.09 -10.75 -16.57
C GLY A 54 10.40 -9.26 -16.63
N LYS A 55 9.47 -8.38 -16.23
CA LYS A 55 9.67 -6.92 -16.16
C LYS A 55 9.64 -6.44 -14.72
N TYR A 56 10.68 -5.73 -14.30
CA TYR A 56 10.84 -5.27 -12.92
C TYR A 56 11.27 -3.81 -12.87
N TYR A 57 10.61 -3.04 -11.99
CA TYR A 57 10.78 -1.60 -11.81
C TYR A 57 11.01 -1.29 -10.32
N PRO A 58 12.27 -1.27 -9.84
CA PRO A 58 12.58 -0.96 -8.44
C PRO A 58 12.02 0.38 -8.00
N GLU A 59 12.01 1.38 -8.88
CA GLU A 59 11.55 2.74 -8.59
C GLU A 59 10.07 2.80 -8.20
N ASP A 60 9.25 1.90 -8.76
CA ASP A 60 7.84 1.80 -8.42
C ASP A 60 7.67 1.21 -7.01
N ALA A 61 8.52 0.24 -6.62
CA ALA A 61 8.50 -0.33 -5.27
C ALA A 61 8.89 0.71 -4.21
N ILE A 62 9.91 1.51 -4.47
CA ILE A 62 10.30 2.62 -3.59
C ILE A 62 9.15 3.65 -3.47
N PHE A 63 8.49 3.98 -4.58
CA PHE A 63 7.32 4.87 -4.54
C PHE A 63 6.17 4.28 -3.71
N VAL A 64 5.90 2.98 -3.82
CA VAL A 64 4.89 2.29 -3.00
C VAL A 64 5.26 2.31 -1.51
N MET A 65 6.53 2.05 -1.17
CA MET A 65 7.03 2.14 0.21
C MET A 65 6.80 3.54 0.79
N GLN A 66 7.19 4.59 0.05
CA GLN A 66 7.00 5.99 0.45
C GLN A 66 5.53 6.35 0.60
N GLY A 67 4.70 5.96 -0.37
CA GLY A 67 3.26 6.17 -0.30
C GLY A 67 2.64 5.53 0.94
N LEU A 68 3.01 4.28 1.26
CA LEU A 68 2.57 3.62 2.48
C LEU A 68 3.09 4.30 3.76
N PHE A 69 4.37 4.70 3.80
CA PHE A 69 4.97 5.47 4.90
C PHE A 69 4.11 6.70 5.21
N THR A 70 3.76 7.50 4.20
CA THR A 70 3.00 8.74 4.42
C THR A 70 1.64 8.56 5.10
N THR A 71 1.11 7.32 5.12
CA THR A 71 -0.15 6.97 5.78
C THR A 71 0.02 6.38 7.19
N ILE A 72 1.26 6.25 7.68
CA ILE A 72 1.55 5.89 9.08
C ILE A 72 0.99 6.96 10.01
N THR A 73 0.56 6.53 11.19
CA THR A 73 0.04 7.42 12.23
C THR A 73 1.05 8.53 12.55
N ASN A 74 0.59 9.78 12.49
CA ASN A 74 1.37 11.00 12.73
C ASN A 74 2.49 11.28 11.70
N ALA A 75 2.50 10.62 10.54
CA ALA A 75 3.51 10.87 9.50
C ALA A 75 3.22 12.11 8.63
N ASN A 76 1.97 12.28 8.16
CA ASN A 76 1.61 13.40 7.29
C ASN A 76 0.18 13.88 7.53
N TRP A 77 0.00 15.20 7.54
CA TRP A 77 -1.27 15.89 7.81
C TRP A 77 -1.75 16.78 6.65
N SER A 78 -1.00 16.81 5.53
CA SER A 78 -1.29 17.66 4.39
C SER A 78 -2.13 16.91 3.35
N GLU A 79 -3.38 17.33 3.18
CA GLU A 79 -4.26 16.79 2.13
C GLU A 79 -3.71 17.04 0.73
N ASP A 80 -3.02 18.17 0.49
CA ASP A 80 -2.39 18.48 -0.79
C ASP A 80 -1.30 17.46 -1.15
N VAL A 81 -0.48 17.06 -0.17
CA VAL A 81 0.56 16.04 -0.39
C VAL A 81 -0.07 14.69 -0.69
N ILE A 82 -1.06 14.24 0.09
CA ILE A 82 -1.74 12.96 -0.15
C ILE A 82 -2.43 12.97 -1.52
N THR A 83 -3.05 14.09 -1.89
CA THR A 83 -3.72 14.25 -3.18
C THR A 83 -2.74 14.18 -4.35
N ALA A 84 -1.57 14.83 -4.25
CA ALA A 84 -0.53 14.74 -5.26
C ALA A 84 0.05 13.31 -5.39
N LEU A 85 0.13 12.57 -4.28
CA LEU A 85 0.54 11.17 -4.30
C LEU A 85 -0.51 10.27 -4.97
N ILE A 86 -1.81 10.54 -4.78
CA ILE A 86 -2.88 9.84 -5.50
C ILE A 86 -2.75 10.07 -7.01
N ASP A 87 -2.57 11.33 -7.43
CA ASP A 87 -2.39 11.70 -8.85
C ASP A 87 -1.21 10.90 -9.46
N LYS A 88 -0.07 10.86 -8.76
CA LYS A 88 1.12 10.13 -9.19
C LYS A 88 0.90 8.60 -9.21
N ALA A 89 0.26 8.04 -8.18
CA ALA A 89 -0.02 6.61 -8.11
C ALA A 89 -0.92 6.14 -9.25
N ILE A 90 -1.99 6.89 -9.57
CA ILE A 90 -2.89 6.61 -10.68
C ILE A 90 -2.14 6.68 -12.02
N ALA A 91 -1.33 7.71 -12.23
CA ALA A 91 -0.56 7.86 -13.46
C ALA A 91 0.46 6.72 -13.66
N MET A 92 1.19 6.33 -12.60
CA MET A 92 2.11 5.19 -12.64
C MET A 92 1.38 3.88 -12.93
N ARG A 93 0.28 3.62 -12.20
CA ARG A 93 -0.56 2.44 -12.41
C ARG A 93 -1.07 2.35 -13.84
N ASP A 94 -1.58 3.44 -14.40
CA ASP A 94 -2.10 3.47 -15.77
C ASP A 94 -1.00 3.17 -16.79
N LYS A 95 0.17 3.80 -16.65
CA LYS A 95 1.35 3.52 -17.49
C LYS A 95 1.74 2.04 -17.45
N ARG A 96 1.85 1.46 -16.25
CA ARG A 96 2.22 0.05 -16.08
C ARG A 96 1.13 -0.89 -16.59
N LYS A 97 -0.14 -0.49 -16.46
CA LYS A 97 -1.28 -1.29 -16.94
C LYS A 97 -1.25 -1.39 -18.45
N ASP A 98 -1.00 -0.29 -19.15
CA ASP A 98 -0.90 -0.30 -20.62
C ASP A 98 0.22 -1.24 -21.08
N GLU A 99 1.36 -1.19 -20.39
CA GLU A 99 2.48 -2.10 -20.62
C GLU A 99 2.13 -3.57 -20.36
N LEU A 100 1.45 -3.87 -19.25
CA LEU A 100 1.01 -5.21 -18.91
C LEU A 100 0.01 -5.73 -19.96
N CYS A 101 -0.98 -4.92 -20.34
CA CYS A 101 -1.97 -5.28 -21.35
C CYS A 101 -1.31 -5.62 -22.69
N ALA A 102 -0.26 -4.88 -23.09
CA ALA A 102 0.48 -5.17 -24.30
C ALA A 102 1.20 -6.53 -24.26
N LEU A 103 1.56 -7.02 -23.06
CA LEU A 103 2.21 -8.33 -22.88
C LEU A 103 1.20 -9.49 -22.81
N ILE A 104 0.07 -9.31 -22.12
CA ILE A 104 -0.84 -10.42 -21.79
C ILE A 104 -2.13 -10.45 -22.64
N GLY A 105 -2.34 -9.45 -23.52
CA GLY A 105 -3.47 -9.36 -24.43
C GLY A 105 -4.82 -9.45 -23.72
N ASP A 106 -5.71 -10.33 -24.19
CA ASP A 106 -7.09 -10.49 -23.72
C ASP A 106 -7.22 -10.77 -22.22
N LYS A 107 -6.16 -11.28 -21.56
CA LYS A 107 -6.15 -11.48 -20.11
C LYS A 107 -6.23 -10.16 -19.33
N CYS A 108 -5.88 -9.03 -19.96
CA CYS A 108 -5.93 -7.72 -19.31
C CYS A 108 -7.36 -7.27 -18.95
N ALA A 109 -8.39 -7.82 -19.61
CA ALA A 109 -9.78 -7.52 -19.32
C ALA A 109 -10.23 -7.94 -17.90
N LYS A 110 -9.45 -8.77 -17.20
CA LYS A 110 -9.74 -9.29 -15.86
C LYS A 110 -9.04 -8.53 -14.72
N CYS A 111 -8.47 -7.36 -15.00
CA CYS A 111 -7.84 -6.54 -13.96
C CYS A 111 -8.86 -6.09 -12.91
N PRO A 112 -8.51 -6.07 -11.61
CA PRO A 112 -9.41 -5.66 -10.54
C PRO A 112 -9.73 -4.16 -10.60
N ASP A 113 -10.80 -3.73 -9.92
CA ASP A 113 -11.26 -2.33 -9.92
C ASP A 113 -10.17 -1.33 -9.52
N ALA A 114 -9.28 -1.70 -8.60
CA ALA A 114 -8.15 -0.85 -8.18
C ALA A 114 -7.19 -0.51 -9.35
N VAL A 115 -7.14 -1.37 -10.37
CA VAL A 115 -6.35 -1.19 -11.59
C VAL A 115 -7.11 -0.42 -12.66
N THR A 116 -8.43 -0.54 -12.70
CA THR A 116 -9.24 -0.08 -13.84
C THR A 116 -9.99 1.22 -13.59
N PHE A 117 -10.21 1.64 -12.35
CA PHE A 117 -10.98 2.84 -12.05
C PHE A 117 -10.39 4.09 -12.73
N LYS A 118 -11.28 4.96 -13.22
CA LYS A 118 -10.96 6.26 -13.81
C LYS A 118 -11.76 7.33 -13.08
N ILE A 119 -11.06 8.24 -12.43
CA ILE A 119 -11.64 9.37 -11.70
C ILE A 119 -10.77 10.60 -11.92
N SER A 120 -11.38 11.77 -11.89
CA SER A 120 -10.69 13.07 -11.82
C SER A 120 -10.63 13.57 -10.38
N LYS A 121 -9.78 14.59 -10.15
CA LYS A 121 -9.48 15.14 -8.82
C LYS A 121 -10.71 15.63 -8.06
N ASP A 122 -11.69 16.18 -8.77
CA ASP A 122 -12.98 16.62 -8.22
C ASP A 122 -13.83 15.46 -7.68
N GLN A 123 -13.54 14.22 -8.06
CA GLN A 123 -14.24 13.02 -7.61
C GLN A 123 -13.55 12.31 -6.44
N TYR A 124 -12.37 12.78 -6.00
CA TYR A 124 -11.57 12.08 -4.98
C TYR A 124 -12.31 11.93 -3.66
N THR A 125 -12.93 13.01 -3.16
CA THR A 125 -13.68 13.01 -1.90
C THR A 125 -14.77 11.93 -1.90
N ASP A 126 -15.59 11.87 -2.96
CA ASP A 126 -16.70 10.93 -3.05
C ASP A 126 -16.21 9.49 -3.25
N PHE A 127 -15.21 9.29 -4.10
CA PHE A 127 -14.69 7.96 -4.41
C PHE A 127 -13.94 7.35 -3.21
N ALA A 128 -13.20 8.17 -2.46
CA ALA A 128 -12.48 7.78 -1.27
C ALA A 128 -13.36 7.09 -0.22
N THR A 129 -14.62 7.55 -0.05
CA THR A 129 -15.58 6.95 0.89
C THR A 129 -15.94 5.49 0.58
N LYS A 130 -15.64 5.01 -0.64
CA LYS A 130 -16.03 3.68 -1.14
C LYS A 130 -14.89 2.66 -1.16
N VAL A 131 -13.66 3.08 -0.86
CA VAL A 131 -12.45 2.27 -1.06
C VAL A 131 -11.60 2.07 0.20
N GLY A 132 -12.09 2.53 1.36
CA GLY A 132 -11.45 2.33 2.65
C GLY A 132 -11.57 0.91 3.19
N VAL A 133 -11.12 0.72 4.44
CA VAL A 133 -11.02 -0.57 5.15
C VAL A 133 -12.31 -1.39 5.09
N LEU A 134 -13.48 -0.75 5.23
CA LEU A 134 -14.78 -1.42 5.25
C LEU A 134 -15.27 -1.89 3.87
N LYS A 135 -14.53 -1.64 2.77
CA LYS A 135 -14.81 -2.23 1.46
C LYS A 135 -14.77 -3.76 1.51
N THR A 136 -13.92 -4.34 2.35
CA THR A 136 -13.93 -5.79 2.59
C THR A 136 -15.00 -6.12 3.63
N GLU A 137 -16.08 -6.79 3.23
CA GLU A 137 -17.23 -7.07 4.11
C GLU A 137 -16.92 -8.14 5.17
N ASN A 138 -16.31 -9.24 4.76
CA ASN A 138 -15.92 -10.34 5.66
C ASN A 138 -14.87 -9.84 6.66
N GLU A 139 -15.16 -9.96 7.96
CA GLU A 139 -14.33 -9.44 9.04
C GLU A 139 -12.96 -10.12 9.14
N ASP A 140 -12.89 -11.44 8.96
CA ASP A 140 -11.63 -12.19 9.04
C ASP A 140 -10.72 -11.85 7.87
N ILE A 141 -11.29 -11.81 6.66
CA ILE A 141 -10.55 -11.41 5.45
C ILE A 141 -10.08 -9.96 5.57
N ARG A 142 -10.93 -9.06 6.08
CA ARG A 142 -10.58 -7.66 6.35
C ARG A 142 -9.44 -7.57 7.37
N SER A 143 -9.52 -8.32 8.46
CA SER A 143 -8.49 -8.37 9.50
C SER A 143 -7.12 -8.76 8.94
N LEU A 144 -7.08 -9.81 8.11
CA LEU A 144 -5.83 -10.29 7.50
C LEU A 144 -5.27 -9.31 6.46
N ARG A 145 -6.11 -8.79 5.56
CA ARG A 145 -5.70 -7.80 4.54
C ARG A 145 -5.15 -6.53 5.16
N GLU A 146 -5.76 -6.04 6.22
CA GLU A 146 -5.31 -4.83 6.90
C GLU A 146 -4.09 -5.11 7.80
N THR A 147 -3.97 -6.31 8.39
CA THR A 147 -2.73 -6.74 9.07
C THR A 147 -1.54 -6.73 8.12
N ILE A 148 -1.71 -7.28 6.91
CA ILE A 148 -0.69 -7.21 5.84
C ILE A 148 -0.40 -5.75 5.50
N THR A 149 -1.43 -4.96 5.20
CA THR A 149 -1.27 -3.55 4.81
C THR A 149 -0.53 -2.74 5.88
N ILE A 150 -0.88 -2.90 7.16
CA ILE A 150 -0.22 -2.22 8.29
C ILE A 150 1.23 -2.68 8.45
N GLY A 151 1.49 -3.99 8.32
CA GLY A 151 2.86 -4.53 8.33
C GLY A 151 3.72 -3.94 7.20
N LEU A 152 3.16 -3.88 5.99
CA LEU A 152 3.84 -3.30 4.82
C LEU A 152 4.13 -1.80 4.98
N LYS A 153 3.33 -1.04 5.74
CA LYS A 153 3.69 0.35 6.08
C LYS A 153 4.98 0.41 6.89
N GLY A 154 5.12 -0.47 7.89
CA GLY A 154 6.36 -0.58 8.68
C GLY A 154 7.56 -1.02 7.83
N VAL A 155 7.38 -2.03 6.98
CA VAL A 155 8.42 -2.47 6.03
C VAL A 155 8.83 -1.33 5.09
N GLY A 156 7.84 -0.60 4.55
CA GLY A 156 8.08 0.54 3.68
C GLY A 156 8.82 1.68 4.38
N ALA A 157 8.59 1.88 5.68
CA ALA A 157 9.33 2.89 6.44
C ALA A 157 10.81 2.57 6.58
N TYR A 158 11.15 1.34 6.95
CA TYR A 158 12.55 0.93 7.02
C TYR A 158 13.21 0.89 5.64
N GLY A 159 12.48 0.43 4.62
CA GLY A 159 12.96 0.38 3.24
C GLY A 159 13.26 1.75 2.66
N ASP A 160 12.40 2.76 2.92
CA ASP A 160 12.62 4.13 2.48
C ASP A 160 13.90 4.73 3.10
N HIS A 161 14.10 4.56 4.42
CA HIS A 161 15.32 5.03 5.08
C HIS A 161 16.58 4.34 4.56
N ALA A 162 16.54 3.03 4.30
CA ALA A 162 17.67 2.33 3.68
C ALA A 162 17.94 2.87 2.27
N ALA A 163 16.89 3.08 1.47
CA ALA A 163 17.00 3.59 0.11
C ALA A 163 17.57 5.02 0.05
N MET A 164 17.25 5.88 1.02
CA MET A 164 17.84 7.22 1.16
C MET A 164 19.37 7.19 1.32
N LEU A 165 19.92 6.09 1.85
CA LEU A 165 21.36 5.88 2.02
C LEU A 165 21.98 5.09 0.87
N GLY A 166 21.21 4.78 -0.18
CA GLY A 166 21.66 3.99 -1.32
C GLY A 166 21.61 2.48 -1.12
N PHE A 167 20.96 2.00 -0.06
CA PHE A 167 20.80 0.58 0.24
C PHE A 167 19.40 0.10 -0.13
N GLN A 168 19.30 -0.94 -0.96
CA GLN A 168 18.03 -1.53 -1.35
C GLN A 168 18.13 -3.05 -1.34
N ASP A 169 16.98 -3.70 -1.31
CA ASP A 169 16.85 -5.15 -1.38
C ASP A 169 15.72 -5.51 -2.37
N ASP A 170 16.11 -6.11 -3.50
CA ASP A 170 15.18 -6.45 -4.57
C ASP A 170 14.14 -7.49 -4.15
N ASP A 171 14.44 -8.37 -3.19
CA ASP A 171 13.47 -9.33 -2.67
C ASP A 171 12.39 -8.58 -1.88
N VAL A 172 12.80 -7.65 -1.01
CA VAL A 172 11.86 -6.78 -0.28
C VAL A 172 11.02 -5.96 -1.25
N ASN A 173 11.65 -5.34 -2.26
CA ASN A 173 10.97 -4.53 -3.25
C ASN A 173 9.90 -5.32 -4.03
N LYS A 174 10.23 -6.52 -4.51
CA LYS A 174 9.29 -7.39 -5.24
C LYS A 174 8.17 -7.89 -4.31
N PHE A 175 8.51 -8.21 -3.06
CA PHE A 175 7.54 -8.63 -2.07
C PHE A 175 6.52 -7.54 -1.71
N MET A 176 6.95 -6.27 -1.63
CA MET A 176 6.01 -5.15 -1.41
C MET A 176 4.89 -5.15 -2.45
N MET A 177 5.23 -5.44 -3.72
CA MET A 177 4.24 -5.51 -4.81
C MET A 177 3.34 -6.72 -4.68
N GLU A 178 3.93 -7.90 -4.42
CA GLU A 178 3.18 -9.14 -4.21
C GLU A 178 2.18 -9.01 -3.06
N ALA A 179 2.64 -8.60 -1.88
CA ALA A 179 1.85 -8.58 -0.67
C ALA A 179 0.74 -7.52 -0.74
N LEU A 180 1.04 -6.32 -1.28
CA LEU A 180 0.00 -5.30 -1.44
C LEU A 180 -1.03 -5.70 -2.50
N SER A 181 -0.61 -6.38 -3.58
CA SER A 181 -1.51 -6.98 -4.57
C SER A 181 -2.44 -8.03 -3.96
N ALA A 182 -1.93 -8.87 -3.06
CA ALA A 182 -2.73 -9.90 -2.38
C ALA A 182 -3.91 -9.31 -1.58
N THR A 183 -3.79 -8.06 -1.11
CA THR A 183 -4.86 -7.40 -0.33
C THR A 183 -6.10 -7.02 -1.15
N ILE A 184 -6.05 -7.17 -2.47
CA ILE A 184 -7.19 -6.94 -3.38
C ILE A 184 -7.55 -8.18 -4.21
N ASP A 185 -6.98 -9.33 -3.89
CA ASP A 185 -7.27 -10.59 -4.55
C ASP A 185 -8.33 -11.36 -3.76
N ASP A 186 -9.57 -11.38 -4.28
CA ASP A 186 -10.70 -12.07 -3.67
C ASP A 186 -10.67 -13.59 -3.89
N SER A 187 -9.70 -14.12 -4.65
CA SER A 187 -9.51 -15.56 -4.82
C SER A 187 -8.71 -16.23 -3.70
N LEU A 188 -8.02 -15.44 -2.86
CA LEU A 188 -7.21 -15.95 -1.76
C LEU A 188 -8.09 -16.38 -0.57
N SER A 189 -7.79 -17.54 -0.02
CA SER A 189 -8.40 -18.04 1.20
C SER A 189 -7.84 -17.34 2.45
N ALA A 190 -8.48 -17.56 3.60
CA ALA A 190 -7.94 -17.10 4.88
C ALA A 190 -6.55 -17.69 5.16
N ASP A 191 -6.31 -18.97 4.83
CA ASP A 191 -5.01 -19.63 5.01
C ASP A 191 -3.93 -18.99 4.13
N ASP A 192 -4.26 -18.64 2.88
CA ASP A 192 -3.35 -17.94 1.98
C ASP A 192 -2.97 -16.56 2.53
N LEU A 193 -3.95 -15.84 3.09
CA LEU A 193 -3.71 -14.53 3.69
C LEU A 193 -2.92 -14.64 5.01
N VAL A 194 -3.13 -15.67 5.83
CA VAL A 194 -2.30 -15.96 7.01
C VAL A 194 -0.85 -16.23 6.59
N ALA A 195 -0.64 -17.03 5.54
CA ALA A 195 0.70 -17.25 5.00
C ALA A 195 1.34 -15.95 4.51
N MET A 196 0.56 -15.05 3.91
CA MET A 196 1.02 -13.72 3.51
C MET A 196 1.39 -12.82 4.71
N VAL A 197 0.66 -12.89 5.82
CA VAL A 197 1.01 -12.20 7.07
C VAL A 197 2.37 -12.69 7.59
N LEU A 198 2.60 -14.01 7.63
CA LEU A 198 3.88 -14.58 8.06
C LEU A 198 5.03 -14.15 7.15
N LYS A 199 4.82 -14.24 5.82
CA LYS A 199 5.78 -13.77 4.82
C LYS A 199 6.07 -12.27 4.96
N THR A 200 5.09 -11.48 5.39
CA THR A 200 5.30 -10.05 5.71
C THR A 200 6.28 -9.88 6.88
N GLY A 201 6.19 -10.72 7.91
CA GLY A 201 7.14 -10.75 9.02
C GLY A 201 8.57 -11.13 8.59
N GLU A 202 8.71 -12.10 7.69
CA GLU A 202 10.01 -12.47 7.13
C GLU A 202 10.69 -11.31 6.39
N HIS A 203 9.92 -10.56 5.60
CA HIS A 203 10.44 -9.40 4.87
C HIS A 203 10.66 -8.18 5.78
N ALA A 204 9.96 -8.09 6.91
CA ALA A 204 10.29 -7.13 7.95
C ALA A 204 11.70 -7.38 8.53
N VAL A 205 12.07 -8.64 8.78
CA VAL A 205 13.43 -9.00 9.22
C VAL A 205 14.46 -8.60 8.15
N LYS A 206 14.21 -8.93 6.87
CA LYS A 206 15.11 -8.58 5.76
C LYS A 206 15.34 -7.07 5.67
N VAL A 207 14.28 -6.26 5.68
CA VAL A 207 14.41 -4.80 5.53
C VAL A 207 15.07 -4.15 6.74
N MET A 208 14.82 -4.67 7.96
CA MET A 208 15.49 -4.20 9.16
C MET A 208 17.00 -4.50 9.11
N ALA A 209 17.38 -5.70 8.66
CA ALA A 209 18.80 -6.03 8.45
C ALA A 209 19.45 -5.13 7.39
N LYS A 210 18.73 -4.80 6.31
CA LYS A 210 19.21 -3.88 5.28
C LYS A 210 19.38 -2.45 5.83
N LEU A 211 18.46 -1.98 6.68
CA LEU A 211 18.56 -0.67 7.32
C LEU A 211 19.71 -0.62 8.34
N ASP A 212 19.90 -1.70 9.11
CA ASP A 212 21.04 -1.84 10.03
C ASP A 212 22.37 -1.75 9.29
N GLU A 213 22.52 -2.51 8.19
CA GLU A 213 23.68 -2.41 7.29
C GLU A 213 23.88 -0.98 6.78
N ALA A 214 22.80 -0.34 6.32
CA ALA A 214 22.86 1.02 5.78
C ALA A 214 23.36 2.02 6.83
N HIS A 215 22.83 1.96 8.05
CA HIS A 215 23.23 2.86 9.14
C HIS A 215 24.66 2.60 9.60
N THR A 216 25.01 1.36 9.92
CA THR A 216 26.33 1.01 10.45
C THR A 216 27.45 1.24 9.44
N SER A 217 27.18 1.01 8.14
CA SER A 217 28.13 1.30 7.07
C SER A 217 28.33 2.79 6.82
N THR A 218 27.31 3.62 7.05
CA THR A 218 27.36 5.06 6.75
C THR A 218 27.83 5.88 7.95
N TYR A 219 27.41 5.51 9.17
CA TYR A 219 27.57 6.33 10.37
C TYR A 219 28.44 5.69 11.48
N GLY A 220 28.88 4.43 11.29
CA GLY A 220 29.60 3.67 12.31
C GLY A 220 28.67 2.88 13.25
N ASN A 221 29.28 1.99 14.04
CA ASN A 221 28.60 1.18 15.05
C ASN A 221 28.49 1.91 16.39
#